data_AF-A0AAN9IKP3-F1
#
_entry.id   AF-A0AAN9IKP3-F1
#
_cell.length_a   1.000
_cell.length_b   1.000
_cell.length_c   1.000
_cell.angle_alpha   90.00
_cell.angle_beta   90.00
_cell.angle_gamma   90.00
#
_symmetry.space_group_name_H-M   'P 1'
#
loop_
_entity.id
_entity.type
_entity.pdbx_description
1 polymer ?
#
loop_
_entity_poly.entity_id
_entity_poly.type
_entity_poly.pdbx_seq_one_letter_code
_entity_poly.pdbx_strand_id
1 'polypeptide(L)'
;MAKSSWLHTDTWVKNSKSMVLDHLVDQSETQPGDICFLQFTSGSTGDTKGVTITHGALIHNVKLMRSRYKSTSRTVLVSWLPQYHDMGLIGGLFTSLFA
;
A
#
# COMPACT_ATOMS: atom_id res chain seq x y z
N MET A 1 -2.71 18.43 22.57
CA MET A 1 -1.97 17.22 22.17
C MET A 1 -2.96 16.07 22.10
N ALA A 2 -3.37 15.65 20.90
CA ALA A 2 -4.31 14.55 20.75
C ALA A 2 -3.59 13.21 20.98
N LYS A 3 -4.12 12.39 21.88
CA LYS A 3 -3.64 11.03 22.16
C LYS A 3 -4.04 10.15 20.98
N SER A 4 -3.11 9.82 20.09
CA SER A 4 -3.36 8.81 19.05
C SER A 4 -3.41 7.43 19.71
N SER A 5 -4.61 6.87 19.84
CA SER A 5 -4.81 5.53 20.39
C SER A 5 -4.29 4.51 19.38
N TRP A 6 -3.19 3.83 19.73
CA TRP A 6 -2.68 2.71 18.94
C TRP A 6 -3.73 1.60 18.91
N LEU A 7 -4.09 1.15 17.70
CA LEU A 7 -4.97 0.02 17.46
C LEU A 7 -4.16 -1.27 17.58
N HIS A 8 -4.26 -1.94 18.72
CA HIS A 8 -3.72 -3.29 18.89
C HIS A 8 -4.66 -4.30 18.21
N THR A 9 -4.13 -5.08 17.27
CA THR A 9 -4.85 -6.15 16.55
C THR A 9 -5.55 -7.13 17.49
N ASP A 10 -4.96 -7.39 18.65
CA ASP A 10 -5.48 -8.35 19.64
C ASP A 10 -6.74 -7.83 20.36
N THR A 11 -6.93 -6.51 20.39
CA THR A 11 -8.10 -5.86 21.02
C THR A 11 -9.29 -5.80 20.07
N TRP A 12 -9.04 -5.76 18.76
CA TRP A 12 -10.07 -5.65 17.73
C TRP A 12 -10.95 -6.90 17.62
N VAL A 13 -10.35 -8.10 17.68
CA VAL A 13 -11.07 -9.37 17.51
C VAL A 13 -12.12 -9.62 18.60
N LYS A 14 -11.91 -9.08 19.81
CA LYS A 14 -12.83 -9.28 20.94
C LYS A 14 -14.07 -8.37 20.89
N ASN A 15 -13.97 -7.22 20.24
CA ASN A 15 -15.07 -6.23 20.13
C ASN A 15 -15.70 -6.15 18.73
N SER A 16 -15.18 -6.90 17.75
CA SER A 16 -15.60 -6.79 16.34
C SER A 16 -17.00 -7.33 16.04
N LYS A 17 -17.62 -8.12 16.92
CA LYS A 17 -18.91 -8.76 16.60
C LYS A 17 -20.11 -7.81 16.57
N SER A 18 -20.03 -6.60 17.13
CA SER A 18 -21.17 -5.67 17.22
C SER A 18 -21.00 -4.38 16.42
N MET A 19 -19.78 -3.96 16.08
CA MET A 19 -19.51 -2.64 15.48
C MET A 19 -19.30 -2.64 13.96
N VAL A 20 -19.31 -3.81 13.33
CA VAL A 20 -18.52 -4.01 12.10
C VAL A 20 -19.38 -4.19 10.82
N LEU A 21 -20.63 -4.64 10.86
CA LEU A 21 -21.33 -4.86 9.58
C LEU A 21 -21.91 -3.58 8.95
N ASP A 22 -22.50 -2.67 9.72
CA ASP A 22 -23.23 -1.51 9.16
C ASP A 22 -22.32 -0.34 8.76
N HIS A 23 -21.07 -0.30 9.24
CA HIS A 23 -20.09 0.77 8.95
C HIS A 23 -18.87 0.32 8.11
N LEU A 24 -18.69 -0.98 7.84
CA LEU A 24 -17.57 -1.45 7.02
C LEU A 24 -17.80 -1.36 5.52
N VAL A 25 -19.05 -1.16 5.08
CA VAL A 25 -19.31 -0.88 3.67
C VAL A 25 -19.07 0.61 3.46
N ASP A 26 -17.80 1.00 3.47
CA ASP A 26 -17.39 2.27 2.89
C ASP A 26 -17.74 2.20 1.40
N GLN A 27 -18.91 2.75 1.07
CA GLN A 27 -19.39 2.94 -0.30
C GLN A 27 -18.67 4.11 -0.99
N SER A 28 -17.67 4.75 -0.36
CA SER A 28 -16.93 5.80 -1.03
C SER A 28 -16.05 5.21 -2.13
N GLU A 29 -16.27 5.70 -3.34
CA GLU A 29 -15.46 5.34 -4.49
C GLU A 29 -14.04 5.88 -4.27
N THR A 30 -13.04 5.00 -4.25
CA THR A 30 -11.64 5.37 -4.01
C THR A 30 -11.16 6.36 -5.06
N GLN A 31 -10.69 7.52 -4.60
CA GLN A 31 -10.21 8.60 -5.46
C GLN A 31 -8.68 8.53 -5.61
N PRO A 32 -8.12 9.03 -6.73
CA PRO A 32 -6.67 9.06 -6.94
C PRO A 32 -5.87 9.80 -5.85
N GLY A 33 -6.50 10.77 -5.17
CA GLY A 33 -5.90 11.53 -4.07
C GLY A 33 -5.89 10.80 -2.73
N ASP A 34 -6.66 9.72 -2.59
CA ASP A 34 -6.80 9.00 -1.33
C ASP A 34 -5.51 8.23 -1.01
N ILE A 35 -5.23 8.11 0.28
CA ILE A 35 -4.07 7.37 0.78
C ILE A 35 -4.31 5.88 0.51
N CYS A 36 -3.37 5.25 -0.21
CA CYS A 36 -3.38 3.82 -0.48
C CYS A 36 -2.62 3.05 0.61
N PHE A 37 -1.39 3.45 0.93
CA PHE A 37 -0.60 2.85 2.02
C PHE A 37 0.51 3.77 2.53
N LEU A 38 1.08 3.42 3.68
CA LEU A 38 2.29 4.02 4.22
C LEU A 38 3.48 3.10 3.97
N GLN A 39 4.49 3.57 3.24
CA GLN A 39 5.74 2.87 3.04
C GLN A 39 6.74 3.32 4.09
N PHE A 40 7.01 2.46 5.08
CA PHE A 40 8.04 2.75 6.06
C PHE A 40 9.43 2.60 5.44
N THR A 41 10.32 3.51 5.80
CA THR A 41 11.73 3.50 5.42
C THR A 41 12.59 3.58 6.69
N SER A 42 13.77 2.97 6.66
CA SER A 42 14.67 2.95 7.81
C SER A 42 15.08 4.35 8.29
N GLY A 43 15.05 5.35 7.39
CA GLY A 43 15.42 6.72 7.68
C GLY A 43 16.92 6.85 7.98
N SER A 44 17.64 7.67 7.23
CA SER A 44 19.08 7.89 7.50
C SER A 44 19.36 8.54 8.87
N THR A 45 18.32 9.04 9.55
CA THR A 45 18.37 9.77 10.83
C THR A 45 17.86 8.97 12.03
N GLY A 46 17.65 7.65 11.90
CA GLY A 46 17.28 6.75 13.01
C GLY A 46 15.77 6.60 13.27
N ASP A 47 14.98 7.64 13.06
CA ASP A 47 13.52 7.56 13.18
C ASP A 47 12.89 6.98 11.91
N THR A 48 12.04 5.96 12.07
CA THR A 48 11.31 5.34 10.97
C THR A 48 10.27 6.31 10.42
N LYS A 49 10.35 6.63 9.12
CA LYS A 49 9.42 7.56 8.47
C LYS A 49 8.46 6.81 7.57
N GLY A 50 7.17 7.02 7.77
CA GLY A 50 6.11 6.53 6.90
C GLY A 50 5.92 7.48 5.72
N VAL A 51 6.29 7.04 4.52
CA VAL A 51 6.03 7.76 3.28
C VAL A 51 4.59 7.49 2.87
N THR A 52 3.78 8.54 2.74
CA THR A 52 2.39 8.43 2.31
C THR A 52 2.31 8.22 0.80
N ILE A 53 1.72 7.12 0.37
CA ILE A 53 1.51 6.80 -1.05
C ILE A 53 0.01 6.85 -1.34
N THR A 54 -0.38 7.70 -2.30
CA THR A 54 -1.76 7.76 -2.78
C THR A 54 -2.02 6.75 -3.88
N HIS A 55 -3.29 6.44 -4.14
CA HIS A 55 -3.68 5.56 -5.25
C HIS A 55 -3.15 6.09 -6.59
N GLY A 56 -3.34 7.39 -6.87
CA GLY A 56 -2.86 8.02 -8.11
C GLY A 56 -1.34 7.96 -8.27
N ALA A 57 -0.58 8.18 -7.19
CA ALA A 57 0.87 8.11 -7.21
C ALA A 57 1.38 6.70 -7.54
N LEU A 58 0.77 5.67 -6.92
CA LEU A 58 1.08 4.27 -7.19
C LEU A 58 0.83 3.92 -8.66
N ILE A 59 -0.37 4.22 -9.16
CA ILE A 59 -0.76 3.91 -10.54
C ILE A 59 0.15 4.63 -11.55
N HIS A 60 0.51 5.88 -11.29
CA HIS A 60 1.44 6.62 -12.13
C HIS A 60 2.80 5.92 -12.21
N ASN A 61 3.38 5.55 -11.07
CA ASN A 61 4.70 4.92 -11.01
C ASN A 61 4.72 3.55 -11.71
N VAL A 62 3.68 2.75 -11.49
CA VAL A 62 3.53 1.43 -12.13
C VAL A 62 3.37 1.53 -13.65
N LYS A 63 2.55 2.47 -14.14
CA LYS A 63 2.42 2.74 -15.59
C LYS A 63 3.75 3.16 -16.21
N LEU A 64 4.52 4.00 -15.50
CA LEU A 64 5.85 4.40 -15.95
C LEU A 64 6.78 3.20 -16.04
N MET A 65 6.88 2.37 -15.00
CA MET A 65 7.71 1.16 -15.02
C MET A 65 7.33 0.20 -16.14
N ARG A 66 6.03 -0.06 -16.34
CA ARG A 66 5.54 -0.88 -17.46
C ARG A 66 6.03 -0.35 -18.81
N SER A 67 5.93 0.97 -19.03
CA SER A 67 6.41 1.59 -20.26
C SER A 67 7.93 1.46 -20.43
N ARG A 68 8.69 1.65 -19.35
CA ARG A 68 10.16 1.56 -19.37
C ARG A 68 10.67 0.15 -19.62
N TYR A 69 10.04 -0.85 -19.01
CA TYR A 69 10.35 -2.26 -19.23
C TYR A 69 9.75 -2.83 -20.52
N LYS A 70 8.90 -2.06 -21.21
CA LYS A 70 8.12 -2.51 -22.38
C LYS A 70 7.33 -3.79 -22.07
N SER A 71 6.81 -3.87 -20.84
CA SER A 71 6.09 -5.05 -20.37
C SER A 71 4.74 -5.18 -21.08
N THR A 72 4.37 -6.42 -21.35
CA THR A 72 3.09 -6.81 -21.94
C THR A 72 2.40 -7.81 -21.03
N SER A 73 1.17 -8.19 -21.36
CA SER A 73 0.44 -9.26 -20.66
C SER A 73 1.10 -10.64 -20.71
N ARG A 74 2.17 -10.81 -21.50
CA ARG A 74 3.00 -12.03 -21.57
C ARG A 74 4.30 -11.92 -20.78
N THR A 75 4.59 -10.77 -20.20
CA THR A 75 5.84 -10.55 -19.46
C THR A 75 5.76 -11.26 -18.11
N VAL A 76 6.76 -12.08 -17.81
CA VAL A 76 6.91 -12.73 -16.50
C VAL A 76 7.94 -11.97 -15.68
N LEU A 77 7.52 -11.47 -14.51
CA LEU A 77 8.41 -10.82 -13.55
C LEU A 77 8.71 -11.80 -12.41
N VAL A 78 9.99 -12.01 -12.12
CA VAL A 78 10.46 -12.79 -10.97
C VAL A 78 11.12 -11.83 -9.98
N SER A 79 10.70 -11.88 -8.72
CA SER A 79 11.27 -11.06 -7.65
C SER A 79 11.44 -11.90 -6.38
N TRP A 80 12.60 -11.79 -5.77
CA TRP A 80 12.93 -12.29 -4.43
C TRP A 80 13.02 -11.15 -3.41
N LEU A 81 12.70 -9.92 -3.82
CA LEU A 81 12.73 -8.77 -2.93
C LEU A 81 11.56 -8.82 -1.95
N PRO A 82 11.75 -8.44 -0.67
CA PRO A 82 10.68 -8.49 0.31
C PRO A 82 9.54 -7.52 -0.04
N GLN A 83 8.29 -7.95 0.18
CA GLN A 83 7.10 -7.13 -0.09
C GLN A 83 6.90 -5.96 0.87
N TYR A 84 7.68 -5.85 1.93
CA TYR A 84 7.71 -4.66 2.78
C TYR A 84 8.71 -3.61 2.30
N HIS A 85 9.53 -3.92 1.29
CA HIS A 85 10.43 -2.98 0.63
C HIS A 85 9.77 -2.43 -0.64
N ASP A 86 10.01 -1.16 -0.97
CA ASP A 86 9.36 -0.47 -2.10
C ASP A 86 9.55 -1.20 -3.45
N MET A 87 10.77 -1.64 -3.78
CA MET A 87 11.08 -2.39 -4.99
C MET A 87 10.46 -3.79 -5.01
N GLY A 88 10.25 -4.43 -3.86
CA GLY A 88 9.53 -5.71 -3.81
C GLY A 88 8.03 -5.54 -3.99
N LEU A 89 7.46 -4.52 -3.32
CA LEU A 89 6.03 -4.23 -3.36
C LEU A 89 5.60 -3.55 -4.66
N ILE A 90 6.13 -2.37 -4.94
CA ILE A 90 5.74 -1.52 -6.08
C ILE A 90 6.38 -2.06 -7.36
N GLY A 91 7.70 -2.24 -7.34
CA GLY A 91 8.46 -2.72 -8.51
C GLY A 91 8.17 -4.17 -8.89
N GLY A 92 7.91 -5.03 -7.90
CA GLY A 92 7.60 -6.44 -8.11
C GLY A 92 6.11 -6.70 -8.27
N LEU A 93 5.38 -6.68 -7.15
CA LEU A 93 3.98 -7.11 -7.08
C LEU A 93 3.03 -6.19 -7.84
N PHE A 94 3.03 -4.89 -7.56
CA PHE A 94 2.08 -3.98 -8.22
C PHE A 94 2.37 -3.81 -9.71
N THR A 95 3.64 -3.83 -10.11
CA THR A 95 4.00 -3.76 -11.53
C THR A 95 3.56 -5.01 -12.29
N SER A 96 3.68 -6.20 -11.71
CA SER A 96 3.24 -7.43 -12.37
C SER A 96 1.72 -7.52 -12.50
N LEU A 97 0.96 -6.98 -11.54
CA LEU A 97 -0.51 -6.94 -11.59
C LEU A 97 -1.05 -5.98 -12.67
N PHE A 98 -0.27 -4.99 -13.09
CA PHE A 98 -0.67 -3.96 -14.06
C PHE A 98 -0.07 -4.13 -15.47
N ALA A 99 0.83 -5.10 -15.65
CA ALA A 99 1.59 -5.33 -16.88
C ALA A 99 0.78 -6.00 -18.00
#